data_AF-A0A417C0Q7-F1
#
_entry.id   AF-A0A417C0Q7-F1
#
_cell.length_a   1.000
_cell.length_b   1.000
_cell.length_c   1.000
_cell.angle_alpha   90.00
_cell.angle_beta   90.00
_cell.angle_gamma   90.00
#
_symmetry.space_group_name_H-M   'P 1'
#
loop_
_entity.id
_entity.type
_entity.pdbx_description
1 polymer ?
#
loop_
_entity_poly.entity_id
_entity_poly.type
_entity_poly.pdbx_seq_one_letter_code
_entity_poly.pdbx_strand_id
1 'polypeptide(L)'
;MKSIPIHQMFRKAVLIPLFSIAFLSGTPYATAAQTSLSPKAELADGEYAIELSMTGGSGKASVQSPTLLTVADGTAYLSITWSSPNYDYMIVNEQKILNDSKKGTNSHFTIPVPDLTRELDVIADTLAMGTPYEIPYQLQLYPDSIKSKSTLPQEGAKRVLLTAAAMIVGGGILNHVVQERRKQDYTGKRR
;
A
#
# COMPACT_ATOMS: atom_id res chain seq x y z
N MET A 1 29.25 -66.58 43.94
CA MET A 1 28.69 -67.14 45.21
C MET A 1 28.69 -66.02 46.24
N LYS A 2 27.54 -65.80 46.92
CA LYS A 2 27.26 -64.86 48.03
C LYS A 2 27.10 -63.38 47.64
N SER A 3 25.88 -62.82 47.53
CA SER A 3 24.84 -62.49 48.53
C SER A 3 25.20 -61.31 49.47
N ILE A 4 24.45 -60.21 49.27
CA ILE A 4 23.95 -59.11 50.15
C ILE A 4 23.90 -59.45 51.66
N PRO A 5 23.51 -58.55 52.62
CA PRO A 5 23.38 -57.07 52.72
C PRO A 5 23.97 -56.53 54.07
N ILE A 6 23.70 -55.27 54.45
CA ILE A 6 23.02 -54.87 55.71
C ILE A 6 23.41 -53.44 56.14
N HIS A 7 22.37 -52.60 56.21
CA HIS A 7 22.14 -51.45 57.09
C HIS A 7 23.33 -50.72 57.71
N GLN A 8 23.37 -49.42 57.47
CA GLN A 8 23.38 -48.37 58.51
C GLN A 8 23.13 -47.04 57.78
N MET A 9 22.34 -46.06 58.22
CA MET A 9 21.57 -45.78 59.43
C MET A 9 21.11 -44.32 59.12
N PHE A 10 19.85 -43.91 59.22
CA PHE A 10 19.36 -43.00 60.26
C PHE A 10 18.06 -42.39 59.71
N ARG A 11 16.92 -42.69 60.34
CA ARG A 11 16.17 -41.78 61.24
C ARG A 11 15.51 -40.61 60.49
N LYS A 12 14.19 -40.57 60.32
CA LYS A 12 13.11 -40.26 61.29
C LYS A 12 12.50 -38.88 60.92
N ALA A 13 11.17 -38.84 60.86
CA ALA A 13 10.27 -37.70 61.14
C ALA A 13 10.41 -36.45 60.23
N VAL A 14 9.46 -36.17 59.32
CA VAL A 14 8.14 -35.52 59.56
C VAL A 14 8.26 -34.17 60.28
N LEU A 15 8.13 -33.07 59.52
CA LEU A 15 7.42 -31.85 59.95
C LEU A 15 7.15 -30.93 58.73
N ILE A 16 5.87 -30.68 58.43
CA ILE A 16 5.34 -29.62 57.56
C ILE A 16 4.86 -28.50 58.51
N PRO A 17 5.10 -27.19 58.26
CA PRO A 17 4.01 -26.35 57.74
C PRO A 17 4.38 -25.15 56.83
N LEU A 18 3.47 -24.93 55.87
CA LEU A 18 2.87 -23.69 55.29
C LEU A 18 3.68 -22.44 54.90
N PHE A 19 3.15 -21.83 53.82
CA PHE A 19 3.15 -20.40 53.40
C PHE A 19 4.19 -19.93 52.37
N SER A 20 3.83 -19.92 51.08
CA SER A 20 3.78 -18.70 50.24
C SER A 20 3.31 -18.99 48.80
N ILE A 21 2.46 -18.10 48.30
CA ILE A 21 1.78 -18.09 46.99
C ILE A 21 2.64 -17.30 45.97
N ALA A 22 2.73 -17.78 44.73
CA ALA A 22 2.63 -16.98 43.47
C ALA A 22 3.07 -17.87 42.27
N PHE A 23 2.16 -18.27 41.38
CA PHE A 23 1.81 -17.59 40.11
C PHE A 23 3.02 -17.33 39.17
N LEU A 24 3.16 -18.15 38.13
CA LEU A 24 3.25 -17.74 36.71
C LEU A 24 3.52 -18.96 35.80
N SER A 25 2.49 -19.46 35.11
CA SER A 25 2.67 -20.13 33.82
C SER A 25 1.91 -19.33 32.79
N GLY A 26 2.52 -18.22 32.35
CA GLY A 26 2.06 -17.42 31.23
C GLY A 26 2.21 -18.23 29.94
N THR A 27 1.09 -18.44 29.27
CA THR A 27 0.99 -18.85 27.88
C THR A 27 1.88 -17.96 27.00
N PRO A 28 2.61 -18.50 26.01
CA PRO A 28 3.20 -17.64 25.00
C PRO A 28 2.07 -17.00 24.19
N TYR A 29 1.77 -15.74 24.48
CA TYR A 29 1.06 -14.89 23.54
C TYR A 29 1.91 -14.86 22.27
N ALA A 30 1.36 -15.40 21.18
CA ALA A 30 1.85 -15.12 19.85
C ALA A 30 1.86 -13.60 19.69
N THR A 31 3.04 -13.01 19.82
CA THR A 31 3.26 -11.63 19.40
C THR A 31 3.08 -11.68 17.90
N ALA A 32 1.93 -11.21 17.42
CA ALA A 32 1.82 -10.77 16.04
C ALA A 32 2.95 -9.74 15.88
N ALA A 33 4.01 -10.15 15.19
CA ALA A 33 5.06 -9.25 14.78
C ALA A 33 4.36 -8.16 13.97
N GLN A 34 4.16 -7.00 14.58
CA GLN A 34 3.90 -5.78 13.83
C GLN A 34 5.13 -5.64 12.94
N THR A 35 4.94 -6.01 11.68
CA THR A 35 5.88 -5.65 10.63
C THR A 35 5.83 -4.14 10.60
N SER A 36 6.73 -3.50 11.35
CA SER A 36 7.07 -2.10 11.14
C SER A 36 7.75 -2.08 9.77
N LEU A 37 6.93 -1.99 8.73
CA LEU A 37 7.38 -1.76 7.37
C LEU A 37 8.23 -0.51 7.45
N SER A 38 9.54 -0.67 7.30
CA SER A 38 10.43 0.45 7.03
C SER A 38 10.11 0.86 5.58
N PRO A 39 9.50 2.03 5.32
CA PRO A 39 8.96 2.42 4.01
C PRO A 39 9.97 2.59 2.87
N LYS A 40 11.22 2.16 3.05
CA LYS A 40 12.31 2.42 2.12
C LYS A 40 12.41 1.41 0.96
N ALA A 41 11.67 0.29 0.95
CA ALA A 41 11.95 -0.75 -0.07
C ALA A 41 10.82 -1.74 -0.45
N GLU A 42 9.57 -1.57 -0.04
CA GLU A 42 8.57 -2.66 -0.19
C GLU A 42 7.25 -2.31 -0.90
N LEU A 43 7.13 -1.12 -1.50
CA LEU A 43 6.01 -0.89 -2.41
C LEU A 43 6.32 -1.57 -3.75
N ALA A 44 5.41 -2.43 -4.20
CA ALA A 44 5.45 -2.92 -5.57
C ALA A 44 5.19 -1.78 -6.55
N ASP A 45 5.64 -1.96 -7.80
CA ASP A 45 5.36 -1.01 -8.86
C ASP A 45 3.84 -0.82 -9.04
N GLY A 46 3.41 0.43 -9.12
CA GLY A 46 1.99 0.77 -9.17
C GLY A 46 1.66 2.20 -8.75
N GLU A 47 0.36 2.48 -8.73
CA GLU A 47 -0.21 3.78 -8.35
C GLU A 47 -0.90 3.71 -6.98
N TYR A 48 -0.57 4.70 -6.14
CA TYR A 48 -1.02 4.83 -4.77
C TYR A 48 -1.44 6.28 -4.50
N ALA A 49 -2.31 6.48 -3.51
CA ALA A 49 -2.54 7.78 -2.91
C ALA A 49 -1.77 7.86 -1.60
N ILE A 50 -1.09 8.98 -1.35
CA ILE A 50 -0.36 9.25 -0.10
C ILE A 50 -0.73 10.65 0.40
N GLU A 51 -0.93 10.77 1.71
CA GLU A 51 -1.07 12.06 2.37
C GLU A 51 0.30 12.74 2.51
N LEU A 52 0.29 14.04 2.30
CA LEU A 52 1.43 14.91 2.43
C LEU A 52 1.05 16.21 3.14
N SER A 53 1.97 16.74 3.94
CA SER A 53 1.94 18.13 4.42
C SER A 53 3.14 18.91 3.89
N MET A 54 2.99 20.23 3.80
CA MET A 54 4.04 21.14 3.36
C MET A 54 4.19 22.27 4.35
N THR A 55 5.43 22.54 4.74
CA THR A 55 5.84 23.68 5.56
C THR A 55 6.88 24.51 4.82
N GLY A 56 7.11 25.74 5.28
CA GLY A 56 8.04 26.68 4.65
C GLY A 56 7.36 27.86 3.94
N GLY A 57 8.18 28.70 3.31
CA GLY A 57 7.77 29.99 2.77
C GLY A 57 7.00 30.86 3.77
N SER A 58 5.96 31.55 3.29
CA SER A 58 5.11 32.41 4.14
C SER A 58 3.86 31.70 4.69
N GLY A 59 3.72 30.38 4.49
CA GLY A 59 2.51 29.61 4.83
C GLY A 59 1.27 29.90 3.97
N LYS A 60 1.38 30.74 2.92
CA LYS A 60 0.25 31.05 2.01
C LYS A 60 0.09 30.04 0.89
N ALA A 61 1.17 29.36 0.52
CA ALA A 61 1.17 28.32 -0.48
C ALA A 61 0.81 26.98 0.17
N SER A 62 0.08 26.16 -0.57
CA SER A 62 -0.22 24.79 -0.19
C SER A 62 -0.11 23.89 -1.40
N VAL A 63 -0.03 22.60 -1.15
CA VAL A 63 -0.06 21.56 -2.18
C VAL A 63 -1.26 20.65 -1.92
N GLN A 64 -1.81 20.09 -2.99
CA GLN A 64 -2.94 19.19 -2.91
C GLN A 64 -2.54 17.88 -2.20
N SER A 65 -3.39 17.43 -1.28
CA SER A 65 -3.21 16.21 -0.49
C SER A 65 -4.58 15.57 -0.24
N PRO A 66 -4.73 14.23 -0.28
CA PRO A 66 -3.71 13.26 -0.69
C PRO A 66 -3.33 13.41 -2.16
N THR A 67 -2.15 12.93 -2.51
CA THR A 67 -1.61 13.04 -3.86
C THR A 67 -1.17 11.70 -4.45
N LEU A 68 -0.97 11.66 -5.77
CA LEU A 68 -0.58 10.46 -6.50
C LEU A 68 0.90 10.13 -6.27
N LEU A 69 1.15 8.92 -5.78
CA LEU A 69 2.44 8.28 -5.66
C LEU A 69 2.52 7.16 -6.70
N THR A 70 3.51 7.24 -7.59
CA THR A 70 3.79 6.20 -8.58
C THR A 70 5.11 5.53 -8.24
N VAL A 71 5.13 4.20 -8.16
CA VAL A 71 6.36 3.42 -7.99
C VAL A 71 6.64 2.69 -9.29
N ALA A 72 7.84 2.88 -9.84
CA ALA A 72 8.30 2.24 -11.06
C ALA A 72 9.79 1.92 -10.94
N ASP A 73 10.18 0.68 -11.25
CA ASP A 73 11.57 0.22 -11.21
C ASP A 73 12.25 0.52 -9.86
N GLY A 74 11.49 0.40 -8.76
CA GLY A 74 11.98 0.69 -7.41
C GLY A 74 12.19 2.18 -7.09
N THR A 75 11.80 3.10 -7.97
CA THR A 75 11.83 4.54 -7.74
C THR A 75 10.41 5.08 -7.52
N ALA A 76 10.23 5.86 -6.45
CA ALA A 76 8.98 6.53 -6.17
C ALA A 76 8.95 7.94 -6.78
N TYR A 77 7.81 8.30 -7.37
CA TYR A 77 7.55 9.60 -7.96
C TYR A 77 6.25 10.17 -7.38
N LEU A 78 6.29 11.44 -6.99
CA LEU A 78 5.16 12.16 -6.45
C LEU A 78 4.64 13.17 -7.48
N SER A 79 3.37 13.06 -7.81
CA SER A 79 2.63 14.10 -8.55
C SER A 79 2.25 15.18 -7.56
N ILE A 80 2.64 16.44 -7.75
CA ILE A 80 2.31 17.54 -6.83
C ILE A 80 1.58 18.63 -7.59
N THR A 81 0.41 19.01 -7.10
CA THR A 81 -0.32 20.20 -7.57
C THR A 81 -0.25 21.29 -6.52
N TRP A 82 0.31 22.44 -6.87
CA TRP A 82 0.35 23.62 -6.02
C TRP A 82 -0.99 24.35 -5.99
N SER A 83 -1.23 25.17 -4.97
CA SER A 83 -2.43 26.02 -4.88
C SER A 83 -2.42 27.22 -5.84
N SER A 84 -1.31 27.44 -6.56
CA SER A 84 -1.09 28.59 -7.43
C SER A 84 -0.52 28.17 -8.79
N PRO A 85 -0.88 28.86 -9.89
CA PRO A 85 -0.30 28.67 -11.22
C PRO A 85 1.09 29.31 -11.39
N ASN A 86 1.58 30.03 -10.38
CA ASN A 86 2.77 30.88 -10.49
C ASN A 86 4.06 30.21 -9.99
N TYR A 87 4.21 28.91 -10.17
CA TYR A 87 5.46 28.20 -9.92
C TYR A 87 6.03 27.64 -11.21
N ASP A 88 7.28 27.97 -11.52
CA ASP A 88 7.87 27.67 -12.82
C ASP A 88 8.75 26.42 -12.79
N TYR A 89 9.53 26.25 -11.73
CA TYR A 89 10.35 25.07 -11.49
C TYR A 89 10.49 24.76 -10.00
N MET A 90 10.82 23.51 -9.73
CA MET A 90 11.27 23.04 -8.43
C MET A 90 12.71 22.53 -8.55
N ILE A 91 13.51 22.69 -7.50
CA ILE A 91 14.78 22.01 -7.32
C ILE A 91 14.56 20.96 -6.24
N VAL A 92 14.78 19.69 -6.60
CA VAL A 92 14.64 18.54 -5.72
C VAL A 92 15.90 17.70 -5.87
N ASN A 93 16.62 17.46 -4.78
CA ASN A 93 17.91 16.75 -4.81
C ASN A 93 18.88 17.33 -5.85
N GLU A 94 19.06 18.66 -5.86
CA GLU A 94 19.89 19.40 -6.83
C GLU A 94 19.44 19.34 -8.30
N GLN A 95 18.35 18.64 -8.60
CA GLN A 95 17.79 18.54 -9.95
C GLN A 95 16.65 19.55 -10.14
N LYS A 96 16.75 20.33 -11.22
CA LYS A 96 15.69 21.23 -11.65
C LYS A 96 14.60 20.47 -12.42
N ILE A 97 13.36 20.62 -11.98
CA ILE A 97 12.15 20.01 -12.52
C ILE A 97 11.21 21.13 -12.95
N LEU A 98 10.77 21.11 -14.20
CA LEU A 98 9.89 22.15 -14.76
C LEU A 98 8.42 21.84 -14.49
N ASN A 99 7.62 22.89 -14.39
CA ASN A 99 6.16 22.80 -14.34
C ASN A 99 5.63 22.19 -15.65
N ASP A 100 4.82 21.14 -15.56
CA ASP A 100 4.23 20.42 -16.72
C ASP A 100 2.75 20.82 -16.97
N SER A 101 2.22 21.76 -16.19
CA SER A 101 0.85 22.23 -16.29
C SER A 101 0.63 23.18 -17.48
N LYS A 102 -0.64 23.31 -17.90
CA LYS A 102 -1.02 24.25 -18.95
C LYS A 102 -1.01 25.68 -18.38
N LYS A 103 -0.73 26.67 -19.23
CA LYS A 103 -0.78 28.08 -18.82
C LYS A 103 -2.16 28.43 -18.22
N GLY A 104 -2.16 29.02 -17.03
CA GLY A 104 -3.38 29.41 -16.31
C GLY A 104 -4.00 28.30 -15.46
N THR A 105 -3.42 27.10 -15.41
CA THR A 105 -3.77 26.08 -14.42
C THR A 105 -2.76 26.05 -13.28
N ASN A 106 -3.17 25.54 -12.13
CA ASN A 106 -2.29 25.36 -10.99
C ASN A 106 -1.03 24.56 -11.37
N SER A 107 0.10 24.98 -10.81
CA SER A 107 1.41 24.42 -11.15
C SER A 107 1.47 22.96 -10.75
N HIS A 108 1.94 22.12 -11.66
CA HIS A 108 2.05 20.68 -11.45
C HIS A 108 3.49 20.22 -11.69
N PHE A 109 3.94 19.27 -10.86
CA PHE A 109 5.28 18.72 -10.92
C PHE A 109 5.25 17.22 -10.65
N THR A 110 6.13 16.48 -11.30
CA THR A 110 6.43 15.09 -10.96
C THR A 110 7.84 15.01 -10.38
N ILE A 111 7.97 14.72 -9.09
CA ILE A 111 9.25 14.75 -8.38
C ILE A 111 9.68 13.37 -7.89
N PRO A 112 10.97 13.00 -7.98
CA PRO A 112 11.47 11.76 -7.42
C PRO A 112 11.54 11.84 -5.89
N VAL A 113 11.15 10.77 -5.21
CA VAL A 113 11.19 10.66 -3.76
C VAL A 113 12.04 9.45 -3.37
N PRO A 114 13.29 9.66 -2.92
CA PRO A 114 14.19 8.55 -2.60
C PRO A 114 13.86 7.85 -1.29
N ASP A 115 13.13 8.50 -0.38
CA ASP A 115 12.81 7.96 0.94
C ASP A 115 11.47 8.53 1.43
N LEU A 116 10.44 7.68 1.53
CA LEU A 116 9.11 8.08 1.98
C LEU A 116 9.06 8.37 3.50
N THR A 117 10.10 8.02 4.25
CA THR A 117 10.16 8.20 5.73
C THR A 117 10.72 9.53 6.16
N ARG A 118 11.41 10.22 5.25
CA ARG A 118 12.13 11.44 5.55
C ARG A 118 11.38 12.61 4.97
N GLU A 119 11.55 13.75 5.62
CA GLU A 119 11.16 15.02 5.02
C GLU A 119 11.98 15.25 3.75
N LEU A 120 11.30 15.74 2.72
CA LEU A 120 11.89 16.06 1.44
C LEU A 120 12.01 17.58 1.31
N ASP A 121 13.24 18.07 1.32
CA ASP A 121 13.54 19.47 1.07
C ASP A 121 13.39 19.78 -0.43
N VAL A 122 12.64 20.83 -0.74
CA VAL A 122 12.43 21.31 -2.11
C VAL A 122 12.56 22.83 -2.15
N ILE A 123 13.08 23.35 -3.25
CA ILE A 123 13.09 24.80 -3.51
C ILE A 123 12.15 25.05 -4.69
N ALA A 124 11.15 25.91 -4.53
CA ALA A 124 10.22 26.25 -5.59
C ALA A 124 10.41 27.71 -6.01
N ASP A 125 10.52 27.94 -7.31
CA ASP A 125 10.61 29.28 -7.89
C ASP A 125 9.22 29.83 -8.21
N THR A 126 8.98 31.08 -7.83
CA THR A 126 7.73 31.77 -8.13
C THR A 126 7.94 33.14 -8.79
N LEU A 127 7.15 33.38 -9.84
CA LEU A 127 7.08 34.66 -10.55
C LEU A 127 5.89 35.54 -10.15
N ALA A 128 5.18 35.22 -9.06
CA ALA A 128 3.89 35.83 -8.71
C ALA A 128 3.91 37.37 -8.56
N MET A 129 5.08 38.00 -8.41
CA MET A 129 5.24 39.46 -8.29
C MET A 129 6.19 40.06 -9.35
N GLY A 130 6.43 39.36 -10.46
CA GLY A 130 7.30 39.83 -11.55
C GLY A 130 8.81 39.76 -11.27
N THR A 131 9.20 39.36 -10.06
CA THR A 131 10.59 39.00 -9.71
C THR A 131 10.62 37.52 -9.31
N PRO A 132 11.53 36.70 -9.88
CA PRO A 132 11.71 35.31 -9.46
C PRO A 132 12.20 35.22 -8.02
N TYR A 133 11.57 34.35 -7.24
CA TYR A 133 12.00 34.02 -5.89
C TYR A 133 12.04 32.51 -5.71
N GLU A 134 13.21 32.00 -5.32
CA GLU A 134 13.40 30.64 -4.86
C GLU A 134 13.06 30.54 -3.37
N ILE A 135 12.06 29.74 -3.03
CA ILE A 135 11.58 29.59 -1.66
C ILE A 135 11.76 28.12 -1.22
N PRO A 136 12.45 27.87 -0.09
CA PRO A 136 12.58 26.52 0.45
C PRO A 136 11.28 26.08 1.15
N TYR A 137 10.93 24.82 0.93
CA TYR A 137 9.82 24.12 1.55
C TYR A 137 10.26 22.73 2.00
N GLN A 138 9.57 22.21 3.01
CA GLN A 138 9.71 20.86 3.51
C GLN A 138 8.42 20.10 3.25
N LEU A 139 8.55 18.95 2.61
CA LEU A 139 7.44 18.04 2.33
C LEU A 139 7.52 16.83 3.27
N GLN A 140 6.52 16.68 4.13
CA GLN A 140 6.41 15.51 5.00
C GLN A 140 5.37 14.55 4.42
N LEU A 141 5.82 13.35 4.10
CA LEU A 141 4.98 12.27 3.62
C LEU A 141 4.52 11.41 4.80
N TYR A 142 3.31 10.86 4.70
CA TYR A 142 2.76 9.96 5.70
C TYR A 142 2.59 8.55 5.10
N PRO A 143 3.61 7.68 5.15
CA PRO A 143 3.55 6.32 4.58
C PRO A 143 2.38 5.47 5.11
N ASP A 144 1.98 5.67 6.37
CA ASP A 144 0.84 4.96 6.97
C ASP A 144 -0.51 5.29 6.29
N SER A 145 -0.56 6.37 5.50
CA SER A 145 -1.76 6.78 4.75
C SER A 145 -1.87 6.15 3.36
N ILE A 146 -0.87 5.37 2.93
CA ILE A 146 -0.80 4.82 1.57
C ILE A 146 -2.03 3.95 1.28
N LYS A 147 -2.76 4.32 0.22
CA LYS A 147 -3.90 3.55 -0.31
C LYS A 147 -3.65 3.18 -1.76
N SER A 148 -3.68 1.89 -2.09
CA SER A 148 -3.48 1.46 -3.48
C SER A 148 -4.73 1.70 -4.32
N LYS A 149 -4.54 2.13 -5.57
CA LYS A 149 -5.63 2.21 -6.55
C LYS A 149 -6.13 0.82 -6.97
N SER A 150 -5.32 -0.22 -6.78
CA SER A 150 -5.63 -1.63 -7.11
C SER A 150 -6.80 -2.23 -6.31
N THR A 151 -7.29 -1.54 -5.27
CA THR A 151 -8.46 -1.98 -4.48
C THR A 151 -9.79 -1.36 -4.93
N LEU A 152 -9.80 -0.50 -5.96
CA LEU A 152 -11.02 -0.04 -6.64
C LEU A 152 -11.52 -1.12 -7.62
N PRO A 153 -12.84 -1.21 -7.92
CA PRO A 153 -13.59 -2.45 -8.24
C PRO A 153 -13.31 -3.08 -9.62
N GLN A 154 -12.07 -3.16 -10.04
CA GLN A 154 -11.66 -3.91 -11.23
C GLN A 154 -11.74 -5.42 -10.99
N GLU A 155 -11.64 -5.90 -9.74
CA GLU A 155 -11.97 -7.28 -9.39
C GLU A 155 -13.44 -7.60 -9.73
N GLY A 156 -14.34 -6.65 -9.43
CA GLY A 156 -15.75 -6.74 -9.78
C GLY A 156 -15.95 -6.73 -11.30
N ALA A 157 -15.33 -5.79 -12.01
CA ALA A 157 -15.40 -5.71 -13.46
C ALA A 157 -14.84 -6.97 -14.16
N LYS A 158 -13.71 -7.53 -13.70
CA LYS A 158 -13.15 -8.79 -14.20
C LYS A 158 -14.07 -9.98 -13.95
N ARG A 159 -14.68 -10.08 -12.76
CA ARG A 159 -15.65 -11.14 -12.44
C ARG A 159 -16.91 -11.04 -13.30
N VAL A 160 -17.40 -9.82 -13.54
CA VAL A 160 -18.55 -9.57 -14.42
C VAL A 160 -18.19 -9.95 -15.86
N LEU A 161 -17.02 -9.57 -16.36
CA LEU A 161 -16.58 -9.91 -17.71
C LEU A 161 -16.40 -11.41 -17.91
N LEU A 162 -15.81 -12.12 -16.93
CA LEU A 162 -15.68 -13.57 -16.93
C LEU A 162 -17.05 -14.28 -16.89
N THR A 163 -17.96 -13.78 -16.05
CA THR A 163 -19.33 -14.34 -15.95
C THR A 163 -20.09 -14.14 -17.26
N ALA A 164 -19.98 -12.95 -17.87
CA ALA A 164 -20.58 -12.66 -19.16
C ALA A 164 -20.01 -13.55 -20.27
N ALA A 165 -18.68 -13.74 -20.32
CA ALA A 165 -18.05 -14.65 -21.28
C ALA A 165 -18.54 -16.10 -21.13
N ALA A 166 -18.68 -16.59 -19.89
CA ALA A 166 -19.21 -17.92 -19.62
C ALA A 166 -20.68 -18.07 -20.06
N MET A 167 -21.52 -17.06 -19.82
CA MET A 167 -22.92 -17.06 -20.28
C MET A 167 -23.04 -17.04 -21.81
N ILE A 168 -22.18 -16.28 -22.51
CA ILE A 168 -22.16 -16.23 -23.97
C ILE A 168 -21.75 -17.60 -24.55
N VAL A 169 -20.71 -18.22 -24.01
CA VAL A 169 -20.24 -19.54 -24.46
C VAL A 169 -21.28 -20.62 -24.15
N GLY A 170 -21.81 -20.65 -22.92
CA GLY A 170 -22.84 -21.62 -22.52
C GLY A 170 -24.13 -21.48 -23.33
N GLY A 171 -24.60 -20.25 -23.55
CA GLY A 171 -25.76 -19.97 -24.40
C GLY A 171 -25.53 -20.35 -25.86
N GLY A 172 -24.32 -20.13 -26.38
CA GLY A 172 -23.92 -20.53 -27.73
C GLY A 172 -23.94 -22.05 -27.93
N ILE A 173 -23.38 -22.80 -26.97
CA ILE A 173 -23.39 -24.28 -27.00
C ILE A 173 -24.82 -24.82 -26.89
N LEU A 174 -25.64 -24.31 -25.97
CA LEU A 174 -27.05 -24.71 -25.88
C LEU A 174 -27.81 -24.41 -27.17
N ASN A 175 -27.63 -23.23 -27.75
CA ASN A 175 -28.29 -22.85 -29.00
C ASN A 175 -27.86 -23.77 -30.15
N HIS A 176 -26.58 -24.14 -30.21
CA HIS A 176 -26.07 -25.07 -31.22
C HIS A 176 -26.70 -26.46 -31.06
N VAL A 177 -26.76 -27.01 -29.84
CA VAL A 177 -27.37 -28.32 -29.54
C VAL A 177 -28.88 -28.31 -29.79
N VAL A 178 -29.59 -27.23 -29.44
CA VAL A 178 -31.02 -27.09 -29.73
C VAL A 178 -31.27 -27.00 -31.24
N GLN A 179 -30.43 -26.30 -31.99
CA GLN A 179 -30.53 -26.29 -33.46
C GLN A 179 -30.27 -27.67 -34.06
N GLU A 180 -29.27 -28.39 -33.58
CA GLU A 180 -28.98 -29.77 -34.00
C GLU A 180 -30.19 -30.69 -33.73
N ARG A 181 -30.82 -30.59 -32.55
CA ARG A 181 -32.06 -31.33 -32.22
C ARG A 181 -33.24 -30.94 -33.11
N ARG A 182 -33.44 -29.64 -33.37
CA ARG A 182 -34.51 -29.17 -34.26
C ARG A 182 -34.33 -29.70 -35.69
N LYS A 183 -33.09 -29.78 -36.20
CA LYS A 183 -32.81 -30.36 -37.52
C LYS A 183 -33.13 -31.86 -37.58
N GLN A 184 -32.90 -32.62 -36.51
CA GLN A 184 -33.30 -34.03 -36.43
C GLN A 184 -34.82 -34.22 -36.47
N ASP A 185 -35.60 -33.34 -35.83
CA ASP A 185 -37.06 -33.40 -35.83
C ASP A 185 -37.67 -33.14 -37.22
N TYR A 186 -37.04 -32.29 -38.07
CA TYR A 186 -37.47 -32.09 -39.47
C TYR A 186 -37.22 -33.31 -40.38
N THR A 187 -36.39 -34.26 -39.94
CA THR A 187 -36.11 -35.51 -40.65
C THR A 187 -36.87 -36.73 -40.08
N GLY A 188 -37.70 -36.54 -39.05
CA GLY A 188 -38.43 -37.60 -38.37
C GLY A 188 -39.82 -37.88 -38.94
N LYS A 189 -40.01 -39.12 -39.43
CA LYS A 189 -41.27 -39.78 -39.88
C LYS A 189 -41.86 -39.34 -41.23
N ARG A 190 -41.36 -39.97 -42.31
CA ARG A 190 -42.25 -40.63 -43.27
C ARG A 190 -42.39 -42.10 -42.84
N ARG A 191 -43.49 -42.42 -42.14
CA ARG A 191 -44.11 -43.74 -42.26
C ARG A 191 -45.16 -43.63 -43.34
#